data_AF-A0A6P6QVQ0-F1
#
_entry.id   AF-A0A6P6QVQ0-F1
#
_cell.length_a   1.000
_cell.length_b   1.000
_cell.length_c   1.000
_cell.angle_alpha   90.00
_cell.angle_beta   90.00
_cell.angle_gamma   90.00
#
_symmetry.space_group_name_H-M   'P 1'
#
loop_
_entity.id
_entity.type
_entity.pdbx_description
1 polymer ?
#
loop_
_entity_poly.entity_id
_entity_poly.type
_entity_poly.pdbx_seq_one_letter_code
_entity_poly.pdbx_strand_id
1 'polypeptide(L)'
;MLQKLFIMTVIMMTNSELLFFDVPTDFSIEAGDNITGEDGLCVRVYCVFTVPKSVSDPIRRTWFKVDPQNSSAEVYNFNTNTGFRQNEKECSFGLNQLVQGKSDGEYRLKLEWGEGNVYSFPQTVHITVKELTQKPTINVPLLTAGEKADISCKVPGDCLKPSADIVWTGIRPNETRLQGGGVPGKNEEFSIMTFYPKPEHHNTKLTCTVTLQGRIQTESTAILKVRHSPVILNSSRCFVWGDELSCMCVSSGLPLPKISWPKLNSTTKHCSAVSTENIISISHISIAGLSELGATVECVSKNLIGTTKMEIQVQHHAENPQEISCSLSTPWILFTLSFVLNVIFASCLIVVRRREKYMKPVDDNHVYMTAMKREESVYETIKTQ
;
A
#
# COMPACT_ATOMS: atom_id res chain seq x y z
N MET A 1 -10.00 25.02 -78.05
CA MET A 1 -9.62 24.67 -76.65
C MET A 1 -9.78 23.17 -76.36
N LEU A 2 -9.65 22.28 -77.37
CA LEU A 2 -9.80 20.83 -77.21
C LEU A 2 -8.49 20.03 -77.35
N GLN A 3 -7.38 20.69 -77.70
CA GLN A 3 -6.09 20.02 -77.94
C GLN A 3 -5.15 20.04 -76.72
N LYS A 4 -5.54 20.72 -75.63
CA LYS A 4 -4.83 20.70 -74.34
C LYS A 4 -5.39 19.69 -73.33
N LEU A 5 -6.59 19.14 -73.56
CA LEU A 5 -7.19 18.15 -72.65
C LEU A 5 -6.66 16.73 -72.85
N PHE A 6 -6.06 16.40 -74.00
CA PHE A 6 -5.58 15.04 -74.27
C PHE A 6 -4.21 14.73 -73.66
N ILE A 7 -3.41 15.75 -73.33
CA ILE A 7 -2.08 15.56 -72.72
C ILE A 7 -2.16 15.43 -71.19
N MET A 8 -3.18 16.03 -70.54
CA MET A 8 -3.42 15.83 -69.11
C MET A 8 -4.02 14.46 -68.78
N THR A 9 -4.78 13.84 -69.70
CA THR A 9 -5.29 12.47 -69.50
C THR A 9 -4.24 11.38 -69.74
N VAL A 10 -3.18 11.65 -70.52
CA VAL A 10 -2.08 10.69 -70.70
C VAL A 10 -1.06 10.76 -69.55
N ILE A 11 -0.86 11.93 -68.91
CA ILE A 11 0.02 12.06 -67.74
C ILE A 11 -0.66 11.58 -66.44
N MET A 12 -2.00 11.57 -66.37
CA MET A 12 -2.75 10.95 -65.27
C MET A 12 -2.88 9.42 -65.39
N MET A 13 -2.35 8.79 -66.45
CA MET A 13 -2.34 7.33 -66.63
C MET A 13 -0.96 6.68 -66.49
N THR A 14 0.12 7.45 -66.33
CA THR A 14 1.46 6.91 -66.02
C THR A 14 1.87 7.09 -64.56
N ASN A 15 0.98 7.63 -63.71
CA ASN A 15 1.19 7.70 -62.26
C ASN A 15 0.11 6.93 -61.48
N SER A 16 -0.46 5.89 -62.10
CA SER A 16 -0.77 4.70 -61.31
C SER A 16 0.58 4.09 -60.92
N GLU A 17 1.20 4.65 -59.87
CA GLU A 17 1.77 3.76 -58.88
C GLU A 17 0.65 2.77 -58.57
N LEU A 18 0.69 1.64 -59.28
CA LEU A 18 0.20 0.39 -58.77
C LEU A 18 0.60 0.42 -57.31
N LEU A 19 -0.38 0.52 -56.42
CA LEU A 19 -0.23 0.03 -55.06
C LEU A 19 0.12 -1.45 -55.24
N PHE A 20 1.37 -1.73 -55.56
CA PHE A 20 2.01 -3.00 -55.34
C PHE A 20 1.96 -3.12 -53.84
N PHE A 21 0.86 -3.69 -53.35
CA PHE A 21 0.91 -4.38 -52.08
C PHE A 21 2.08 -5.33 -52.22
N ASP A 22 3.17 -5.07 -51.51
CA ASP A 22 4.33 -5.95 -51.50
C ASP A 22 3.81 -7.35 -51.15
N VAL A 23 3.83 -8.21 -52.16
CA VAL A 23 3.40 -9.58 -52.02
C VAL A 23 4.55 -10.29 -51.33
N PRO A 24 4.34 -10.93 -50.17
CA PRO A 24 5.40 -11.68 -49.53
C PRO A 24 5.93 -12.77 -50.48
N THR A 25 7.22 -12.72 -50.76
CA THR A 25 7.93 -13.71 -51.57
C THR A 25 8.59 -14.79 -50.72
N ASP A 26 8.69 -14.56 -49.40
CA ASP A 26 9.33 -15.44 -48.44
C ASP A 26 8.53 -15.48 -47.12
N PHE A 27 8.86 -16.43 -46.25
CA PHE A 27 8.34 -16.51 -44.90
C PHE A 27 8.96 -15.41 -44.03
N SER A 28 8.12 -14.65 -43.32
CA SER A 28 8.61 -13.74 -42.28
C SER A 28 7.75 -13.82 -41.03
N ILE A 29 8.35 -13.51 -39.89
CA ILE A 29 7.70 -13.44 -38.59
C ILE A 29 8.19 -12.17 -37.90
N GLU A 30 7.28 -11.51 -37.21
CA GLU A 30 7.55 -10.38 -36.33
C GLU A 30 6.97 -10.73 -34.96
N ALA A 31 7.87 -11.00 -34.02
CA ALA A 31 7.57 -11.24 -32.61
C ALA A 31 8.65 -10.56 -31.75
N GLY A 32 8.33 -10.28 -30.49
CA GLY A 32 9.31 -9.71 -29.56
C GLY A 32 10.39 -10.74 -29.17
N ASP A 33 11.66 -10.35 -29.17
CA ASP A 33 12.78 -11.26 -28.92
C ASP A 33 12.92 -11.67 -27.46
N ASN A 34 12.73 -10.73 -26.52
CA ASN A 34 12.90 -10.96 -25.09
C ASN A 34 11.67 -10.49 -24.33
N ILE A 35 11.00 -11.42 -23.66
CA ILE A 35 9.78 -11.19 -22.91
C ILE A 35 10.00 -11.58 -21.46
N THR A 36 9.68 -10.68 -20.54
CA THR A 36 9.77 -10.96 -19.10
C THR A 36 8.37 -11.13 -18.53
N GLY A 37 8.18 -12.19 -17.74
CA GLY A 37 6.98 -12.42 -16.94
C GLY A 37 7.32 -12.64 -15.47
N GLU A 38 6.31 -12.62 -14.62
CA GLU A 38 6.46 -12.91 -13.19
C GLU A 38 5.85 -14.26 -12.84
N ASP A 39 6.50 -14.95 -11.92
CA ASP A 39 6.12 -16.25 -11.42
C ASP A 39 4.68 -16.21 -10.85
N GLY A 40 3.85 -17.19 -11.18
CA GLY A 40 2.44 -17.17 -10.79
C GLY A 40 1.50 -16.55 -11.83
N LEU A 41 1.96 -15.56 -12.60
CA LEU A 41 1.14 -14.77 -13.53
C LEU A 41 1.14 -15.36 -14.95
N CYS A 42 0.89 -14.52 -15.95
CA CYS A 42 0.79 -14.88 -17.36
C CYS A 42 1.53 -13.86 -18.21
N VAL A 43 1.81 -14.24 -19.45
CA VAL A 43 2.32 -13.33 -20.47
C VAL A 43 1.65 -13.59 -21.81
N ARG A 44 1.41 -12.52 -22.56
CA ARG A 44 0.95 -12.57 -23.95
C ARG A 44 2.08 -12.07 -24.83
N VAL A 45 2.48 -12.90 -25.78
CA VAL A 45 3.45 -12.54 -26.82
C VAL A 45 2.67 -12.21 -28.08
N TYR A 46 2.80 -10.96 -28.53
CA TYR A 46 2.24 -10.54 -29.81
C TYR A 46 3.11 -11.05 -30.95
N CYS A 47 2.47 -11.58 -31.99
CA CYS A 47 3.17 -12.12 -33.14
C CYS A 47 2.32 -11.96 -34.40
N VAL A 48 2.98 -11.58 -35.49
CA VAL A 48 2.44 -11.56 -36.85
C VAL A 48 3.40 -12.29 -37.78
N PHE A 49 2.87 -13.03 -38.75
CA PHE A 49 3.70 -13.68 -39.76
C PHE A 49 3.13 -13.51 -41.16
N THR A 50 3.99 -13.62 -42.16
CA THR A 50 3.64 -13.69 -43.57
C THR A 50 4.16 -14.98 -44.20
N VAL A 51 3.50 -15.42 -45.26
CA VAL A 51 3.85 -16.63 -46.01
C VAL A 51 3.87 -16.33 -47.51
N PRO A 52 4.71 -17.03 -48.29
CA PRO A 52 4.72 -16.85 -49.73
C PRO A 52 3.40 -17.31 -50.36
N LYS A 53 3.08 -16.76 -51.55
CA LYS A 53 1.85 -17.09 -52.31
C LYS A 53 1.63 -18.59 -52.57
N SER A 54 2.69 -19.40 -52.57
CA SER A 54 2.61 -20.86 -52.75
C SER A 54 1.98 -21.58 -51.54
N VAL A 55 1.87 -20.92 -50.39
CA VAL A 55 1.28 -21.46 -49.17
C VAL A 55 -0.14 -20.97 -49.03
N SER A 56 -1.09 -21.89 -49.12
CA SER A 56 -2.52 -21.61 -48.92
C SER A 56 -3.03 -22.15 -47.59
N ASP A 57 -4.13 -21.57 -47.10
CA ASP A 57 -4.87 -22.10 -45.96
C ASP A 57 -5.50 -23.47 -46.26
N PRO A 58 -5.76 -24.30 -45.24
CA PRO A 58 -5.55 -24.05 -43.80
C PRO A 58 -4.10 -24.25 -43.35
N ILE A 59 -3.58 -23.32 -42.54
CA ILE A 59 -2.25 -23.40 -41.93
C ILE A 59 -2.42 -23.65 -40.42
N ARG A 60 -1.94 -24.80 -39.93
CA ARG A 60 -1.83 -25.08 -38.49
C ARG A 60 -0.61 -24.35 -37.94
N ARG A 61 -0.82 -23.62 -36.84
CA ARG A 61 0.18 -22.79 -36.16
C ARG A 61 0.42 -23.41 -34.79
N THR A 62 1.67 -23.77 -34.48
CA THR A 62 2.03 -24.38 -33.19
C THR A 62 3.25 -23.69 -32.63
N TRP A 63 3.10 -23.08 -31.45
CA TRP A 63 4.23 -22.63 -30.65
C TRP A 63 4.68 -23.76 -29.76
N PHE A 64 5.99 -23.98 -29.71
CA PHE A 64 6.61 -24.97 -28.84
C PHE A 64 7.83 -24.39 -28.15
N LYS A 65 8.06 -24.84 -26.92
CA LYS A 65 9.30 -24.55 -26.21
C LYS A 65 10.44 -25.36 -26.84
N VAL A 66 11.54 -24.68 -27.17
CA VAL A 66 12.75 -25.31 -27.69
C VAL A 66 13.47 -25.94 -26.50
N ASP A 67 13.31 -27.26 -26.35
CA ASP A 67 14.02 -28.07 -25.37
C ASP A 67 15.00 -29.01 -26.10
N PRO A 68 16.29 -29.07 -25.71
CA PRO A 68 17.25 -30.01 -26.30
C PRO A 68 16.89 -31.50 -26.13
N GLN A 69 16.06 -31.86 -25.14
CA GLN A 69 15.75 -33.27 -24.82
C GLN A 69 14.34 -33.72 -25.19
N ASN A 70 13.35 -32.83 -25.26
CA ASN A 70 11.99 -33.21 -25.67
C ASN A 70 11.13 -31.99 -26.05
N SER A 71 10.91 -31.76 -27.35
CA SER A 71 10.04 -30.69 -27.83
C SER A 71 8.57 -31.16 -27.88
N SER A 72 7.77 -30.89 -26.85
CA SER A 72 6.35 -31.32 -26.88
C SER A 72 5.35 -30.52 -26.05
N ALA A 73 5.71 -29.36 -25.48
CA ALA A 73 4.73 -28.50 -24.84
C ALA A 73 4.14 -27.51 -25.85
N GLU A 74 3.00 -27.88 -26.47
CA GLU A 74 2.20 -26.95 -27.28
C GLU A 74 1.64 -25.83 -26.39
N VAL A 75 1.74 -24.59 -26.87
CA VAL A 75 1.26 -23.40 -26.15
C VAL A 75 -0.07 -22.91 -26.72
N TYR A 76 -0.88 -22.27 -25.89
CA TYR A 76 -2.17 -21.70 -26.27
C TYR A 76 -2.00 -20.53 -27.25
N ASN A 77 -2.62 -20.63 -28.43
CA ASN A 77 -2.54 -19.64 -29.51
C ASN A 77 -3.82 -18.80 -29.62
N PHE A 78 -3.65 -17.48 -29.72
CA PHE A 78 -4.72 -16.54 -30.02
C PHE A 78 -4.81 -16.40 -31.55
N ASN A 79 -5.74 -17.11 -32.18
CA ASN A 79 -5.89 -17.07 -33.63
C ASN A 79 -7.08 -16.18 -34.01
N THR A 80 -6.86 -14.87 -34.17
CA THR A 80 -7.87 -13.96 -34.73
C THR A 80 -7.31 -13.22 -35.94
N ASN A 81 -7.61 -13.69 -37.16
CA ASN A 81 -7.16 -12.98 -38.39
C ASN A 81 -7.96 -11.68 -38.64
N THR A 82 -8.58 -11.08 -37.61
CA THR A 82 -9.44 -9.90 -37.72
C THR A 82 -8.60 -8.63 -37.62
N GLY A 83 -8.63 -7.80 -38.66
CA GLY A 83 -7.97 -6.48 -38.66
C GLY A 83 -6.52 -6.44 -39.16
N PHE A 84 -5.99 -7.54 -39.69
CA PHE A 84 -4.65 -7.61 -40.30
C PHE A 84 -4.68 -7.28 -41.79
N ARG A 85 -3.53 -6.85 -42.34
CA ARG A 85 -3.36 -6.64 -43.80
C ARG A 85 -3.61 -7.96 -44.55
N GLN A 86 -3.98 -7.89 -45.83
CA GLN A 86 -4.39 -9.07 -46.63
C GLN A 86 -3.38 -10.24 -46.67
N ASN A 87 -2.10 -10.02 -46.32
CA ASN A 87 -1.04 -11.03 -46.33
C ASN A 87 -0.43 -11.34 -44.95
N GLU A 88 -0.91 -10.68 -43.89
CA GLU A 88 -0.45 -10.86 -42.52
C GLU A 88 -1.42 -11.75 -41.74
N LYS A 89 -0.88 -12.65 -40.93
CA LYS A 89 -1.64 -13.60 -40.12
C LYS A 89 -1.20 -13.50 -38.66
N GLU A 90 -2.15 -13.49 -37.72
CA GLU A 90 -1.84 -13.43 -36.28
C GLU A 90 -1.23 -14.77 -35.79
N CYS A 91 -0.15 -14.70 -35.03
CA CYS A 91 0.47 -15.86 -34.37
C CYS A 91 0.69 -15.62 -32.87
N SER A 92 0.00 -14.65 -32.27
CA SER A 92 0.14 -14.33 -30.85
C SER A 92 -0.14 -15.55 -29.97
N PHE A 93 0.66 -15.75 -28.92
CA PHE A 93 0.46 -16.86 -27.98
C PHE A 93 0.48 -16.37 -26.53
N GLY A 94 -0.07 -17.18 -25.64
CA GLY A 94 -0.14 -16.87 -24.22
C GLY A 94 0.41 -18.01 -23.37
N LEU A 95 1.24 -17.66 -22.39
CA LEU A 95 1.55 -18.55 -21.28
C LEU A 95 0.76 -18.09 -20.06
N ASN A 96 -0.07 -18.97 -19.54
CA ASN A 96 -0.71 -18.79 -18.25
C ASN A 96 0.08 -19.54 -17.19
N GLN A 97 -0.03 -19.08 -15.95
CA GLN A 97 0.55 -19.77 -14.80
C GLN A 97 2.05 -20.02 -14.96
N LEU A 98 2.82 -18.95 -15.18
CA LEU A 98 4.27 -19.01 -15.29
C LEU A 98 4.87 -19.67 -14.05
N VAL A 99 5.90 -20.50 -14.28
CA VAL A 99 6.67 -21.19 -13.25
C VAL A 99 8.16 -20.92 -13.51
N GLN A 100 8.82 -20.23 -12.58
CA GLN A 100 10.25 -19.96 -12.67
C GLN A 100 11.07 -21.25 -12.82
N GLY A 101 12.03 -21.26 -13.76
CA GLY A 101 12.85 -22.40 -14.15
C GLY A 101 12.17 -23.40 -15.09
N LYS A 102 10.83 -23.42 -15.15
CA LYS A 102 10.07 -24.34 -16.01
C LYS A 102 9.52 -23.65 -17.26
N SER A 103 9.02 -22.43 -17.12
CA SER A 103 8.49 -21.62 -18.23
C SER A 103 9.59 -20.80 -18.93
N ASP A 104 10.78 -20.69 -18.33
CA ASP A 104 11.92 -20.00 -18.93
C ASP A 104 12.48 -20.73 -20.15
N GLY A 105 12.85 -19.97 -21.19
CA GLY A 105 13.58 -20.50 -22.34
C GLY A 105 13.11 -19.93 -23.67
N GLU A 106 13.59 -20.55 -24.74
CA GLU A 106 13.30 -20.16 -26.12
C GLU A 106 12.01 -20.82 -26.61
N TYR A 107 11.18 -20.05 -27.29
CA TYR A 107 9.95 -20.52 -27.93
C TYR A 107 10.05 -20.29 -29.44
N ARG A 108 9.54 -21.24 -30.22
CA ARG A 108 9.58 -21.18 -31.69
C ARG A 108 8.22 -21.52 -32.30
N LEU A 109 7.90 -20.84 -33.39
CA LEU A 109 6.70 -21.08 -34.19
C LEU A 109 6.97 -22.10 -35.30
N LYS A 110 6.11 -23.11 -35.39
CA LYS A 110 6.03 -24.07 -36.50
C LYS A 110 4.70 -23.90 -37.24
N LEU A 111 4.78 -23.90 -38.57
CA LEU A 111 3.65 -23.92 -39.49
C LEU A 111 3.54 -25.30 -40.14
N GLU A 112 2.32 -25.81 -40.28
CA GLU A 112 2.03 -27.05 -41.00
C GLU A 112 0.85 -26.82 -41.96
N TRP A 113 0.98 -27.21 -43.23
CA TRP A 113 -0.07 -27.03 -44.25
C TRP A 113 -0.04 -28.12 -45.32
N GLY A 114 -1.18 -28.34 -45.97
CA GLY A 114 -1.33 -29.37 -47.01
C GLY A 114 -0.95 -30.77 -46.51
N GLU A 115 -0.44 -31.61 -47.41
CA GLU A 115 0.03 -32.97 -47.10
C GLU A 115 1.48 -32.96 -46.59
N GLY A 116 1.66 -32.58 -45.32
CA GLY A 116 2.93 -32.76 -44.61
C GLY A 116 3.99 -31.69 -44.83
N ASN A 117 3.65 -30.54 -45.42
CA ASN A 117 4.59 -29.42 -45.47
C ASN A 117 4.74 -28.80 -44.08
N VAL A 118 5.98 -28.56 -43.69
CA VAL A 118 6.33 -28.00 -42.38
C VAL A 118 7.37 -26.90 -42.56
N TYR A 119 7.17 -25.77 -41.89
CA TYR A 119 8.15 -24.69 -41.81
C TYR A 119 8.30 -24.23 -40.37
N SER A 120 9.54 -24.12 -39.87
CA SER A 120 9.84 -23.57 -38.55
C SER A 120 10.61 -22.27 -38.71
N PHE A 121 10.11 -21.20 -38.09
CA PHE A 121 10.79 -19.91 -38.16
C PHE A 121 12.13 -19.97 -37.41
N PRO A 122 13.21 -19.37 -37.98
CA PRO A 122 14.50 -19.33 -37.30
C PRO A 122 14.48 -18.40 -36.08
N GLN A 123 13.69 -17.32 -36.12
CA GLN A 123 13.51 -16.43 -34.97
C GLN A 123 12.86 -17.18 -33.80
N THR A 124 13.37 -16.93 -32.60
CA THR A 124 12.83 -17.44 -31.35
C THR A 124 12.45 -16.30 -30.42
N VAL A 125 11.57 -16.59 -29.48
CA VAL A 125 11.16 -15.68 -28.41
C VAL A 125 11.72 -16.22 -27.10
N HIS A 126 12.61 -15.47 -26.47
CA HIS A 126 13.16 -15.79 -25.16
C HIS A 126 12.22 -15.29 -24.06
N ILE A 127 11.74 -16.21 -23.22
CA ILE A 127 10.92 -15.87 -22.06
C ILE A 127 11.75 -16.05 -20.79
N THR A 128 11.83 -14.98 -19.99
CA THR A 128 12.44 -14.97 -18.65
C THR A 128 11.35 -14.78 -17.60
N VAL A 129 11.32 -15.66 -16.60
CA VAL A 129 10.39 -15.57 -15.47
C VAL A 129 11.14 -15.10 -14.24
N LYS A 130 10.68 -13.99 -13.68
CA LYS A 130 11.19 -13.41 -12.43
C LYS A 130 10.27 -13.77 -11.27
N GLU A 131 10.77 -13.58 -10.05
CA GLU A 131 9.95 -13.69 -8.84
C GLU A 131 8.78 -12.69 -8.87
N LEU A 132 7.68 -13.06 -8.22
CA LEU A 132 6.51 -12.20 -8.11
C LEU A 132 6.81 -10.99 -7.21
N THR A 133 6.67 -9.80 -7.78
CA THR A 133 6.79 -8.51 -7.08
C THR A 133 5.45 -7.78 -6.97
N GLN A 134 4.52 -8.09 -7.87
CA GLN A 134 3.20 -7.48 -7.89
C GLN A 134 2.36 -7.89 -6.67
N LYS A 135 1.58 -6.92 -6.19
CA LYS A 135 0.70 -7.07 -5.03
C LYS A 135 -0.77 -6.96 -5.42
N PRO A 136 -1.68 -7.60 -4.68
CA PRO A 136 -3.10 -7.46 -4.93
C PRO A 136 -3.57 -6.03 -4.67
N THR A 137 -4.62 -5.60 -5.35
CA THR A 137 -5.16 -4.24 -5.20
C THR A 137 -6.44 -4.27 -4.37
N ILE A 138 -6.47 -3.54 -3.25
CA ILE A 138 -7.66 -3.40 -2.41
C ILE A 138 -8.34 -2.07 -2.71
N ASN A 139 -9.61 -2.13 -3.12
CA ASN A 139 -10.45 -0.94 -3.28
C ASN A 139 -11.43 -0.86 -2.11
N VAL A 140 -11.25 0.16 -1.27
CA VAL A 140 -12.12 0.45 -0.12
C VAL A 140 -13.01 1.64 -0.48
N PRO A 141 -14.34 1.50 -0.50
CA PRO A 141 -15.25 2.62 -0.71
C PRO A 141 -15.28 3.52 0.54
N LEU A 142 -16.04 4.61 0.46
CA LEU A 142 -16.34 5.41 1.65
C LEU A 142 -17.16 4.56 2.65
N LEU A 143 -16.67 4.44 3.88
CA LEU A 143 -17.32 3.64 4.92
C LEU A 143 -18.08 4.53 5.89
N THR A 144 -19.38 4.25 6.09
CA THR A 144 -20.21 4.85 7.14
C THR A 144 -20.71 3.75 8.05
N ALA A 145 -20.66 3.97 9.36
CA ALA A 145 -21.10 3.00 10.36
C ALA A 145 -22.59 2.65 10.17
N GLY A 146 -22.90 1.35 10.11
CA GLY A 146 -24.25 0.82 9.92
C GLY A 146 -24.72 0.73 8.46
N GLU A 147 -24.04 1.37 7.51
CA GLU A 147 -24.36 1.25 6.08
C GLU A 147 -23.67 0.03 5.46
N LYS A 148 -24.31 -0.62 4.49
CA LYS A 148 -23.69 -1.74 3.77
C LYS A 148 -22.48 -1.25 2.97
N ALA A 149 -21.34 -1.93 3.09
CA ALA A 149 -20.14 -1.64 2.32
C ALA A 149 -19.59 -2.90 1.62
N ASP A 150 -19.16 -2.72 0.37
CA ASP A 150 -18.55 -3.76 -0.46
C ASP A 150 -17.09 -3.38 -0.76
N ILE A 151 -16.13 -4.15 -0.25
CA ILE A 151 -14.69 -3.98 -0.48
C ILE A 151 -14.23 -5.03 -1.48
N SER A 152 -13.47 -4.64 -2.50
CA SER A 152 -12.92 -5.58 -3.49
C SER A 152 -11.42 -5.77 -3.34
N CYS A 153 -10.94 -6.99 -3.51
CA CYS A 153 -9.53 -7.31 -3.71
C CYS A 153 -9.32 -7.94 -5.09
N LYS A 154 -8.47 -7.33 -5.91
CA LYS A 154 -8.10 -7.80 -7.24
C LYS A 154 -6.77 -8.56 -7.18
N VAL A 155 -6.72 -9.74 -7.82
CA VAL A 155 -5.50 -10.52 -8.04
C VAL A 155 -4.50 -9.69 -8.87
N PRO A 156 -3.18 -9.74 -8.60
CA PRO A 156 -2.19 -9.05 -9.42
C PRO A 156 -2.16 -9.57 -10.87
N GLY A 157 -1.75 -8.70 -11.80
CA GLY A 157 -1.70 -9.00 -13.23
C GLY A 157 -3.06 -8.93 -13.94
N ASP A 158 -3.03 -9.17 -15.25
CA ASP A 158 -4.20 -9.06 -16.15
C ASP A 158 -4.51 -10.40 -16.85
N CYS A 159 -4.31 -11.50 -16.14
CA CYS A 159 -4.50 -12.83 -16.68
C CYS A 159 -5.98 -13.15 -16.88
N LEU A 160 -6.31 -13.73 -18.04
CA LEU A 160 -7.71 -14.03 -18.40
C LEU A 160 -8.36 -15.10 -17.52
N LYS A 161 -7.57 -15.92 -16.83
CA LYS A 161 -8.06 -16.91 -15.87
C LYS A 161 -6.93 -17.21 -14.89
N PRO A 162 -6.71 -16.33 -13.90
CA PRO A 162 -5.74 -16.61 -12.86
C PRO A 162 -6.15 -17.90 -12.13
N SER A 163 -5.16 -18.59 -11.57
CA SER A 163 -5.40 -19.66 -10.61
C SER A 163 -5.01 -19.10 -9.26
N ALA A 164 -5.99 -18.52 -8.56
CA ALA A 164 -5.76 -17.73 -7.36
C ALA A 164 -6.80 -18.04 -6.28
N ASP A 165 -6.33 -18.24 -5.05
CA ASP A 165 -7.18 -18.27 -3.86
C ASP A 165 -7.04 -16.94 -3.10
N ILE A 166 -8.16 -16.35 -2.70
CA ILE A 166 -8.19 -15.04 -2.03
C ILE A 166 -8.74 -15.21 -0.61
N VAL A 167 -7.97 -14.74 0.38
CA VAL A 167 -8.34 -14.80 1.80
C VAL A 167 -8.25 -13.41 2.41
N TRP A 168 -9.25 -13.08 3.23
CA TRP A 168 -9.32 -11.82 3.96
C TRP A 168 -9.02 -12.03 5.43
N THR A 169 -8.27 -11.10 6.03
CA THR A 169 -7.99 -11.06 7.47
C THR A 169 -8.15 -9.65 8.03
N GLY A 170 -8.43 -9.54 9.32
CA GLY A 170 -8.65 -8.27 10.03
C GLY A 170 -10.10 -7.99 10.38
N ILE A 171 -11.04 -8.24 9.47
CA ILE A 171 -12.49 -8.09 9.71
C ILE A 171 -13.23 -9.35 9.30
N ARG A 172 -14.24 -9.71 10.08
CA ARG A 172 -15.13 -10.82 9.76
C ARG A 172 -16.19 -10.35 8.75
N PRO A 173 -16.22 -10.91 7.53
CA PRO A 173 -17.26 -10.58 6.55
C PRO A 173 -18.63 -11.08 6.98
N ASN A 174 -19.68 -10.41 6.49
CA ASN A 174 -21.02 -10.98 6.48
C ASN A 174 -21.17 -11.96 5.31
N GLU A 175 -20.69 -11.57 4.13
CA GLU A 175 -20.69 -12.38 2.92
C GLU A 175 -19.38 -12.16 2.16
N THR A 176 -18.92 -13.21 1.48
CA THR A 176 -17.83 -13.14 0.50
C THR A 176 -18.30 -13.72 -0.82
N ARG A 177 -17.94 -13.05 -1.92
CA ARG A 177 -18.29 -13.49 -3.28
C ARG A 177 -17.05 -13.40 -4.15
N LEU A 178 -16.72 -14.49 -4.83
CA LEU A 178 -15.73 -14.48 -5.90
C LEU A 178 -16.46 -14.09 -7.19
N GLN A 179 -15.96 -13.08 -7.90
CA GLN A 179 -16.45 -12.71 -9.22
C GLN A 179 -15.28 -12.71 -10.20
N GLY A 180 -15.44 -13.49 -11.28
CA GLY A 180 -14.69 -13.28 -12.53
C GLY A 180 -15.51 -12.34 -13.40
N GLY A 181 -14.92 -11.25 -13.87
CA GLY A 181 -15.62 -10.21 -14.63
C GLY A 181 -16.51 -10.75 -15.76
N GLY A 182 -17.81 -10.41 -15.73
CA GLY A 182 -18.82 -10.77 -16.74
C GLY A 182 -18.82 -9.88 -17.98
N VAL A 183 -17.69 -9.24 -18.30
CA VAL A 183 -17.52 -8.44 -19.53
C VAL A 183 -16.76 -9.29 -20.55
N PRO A 184 -17.31 -9.55 -21.75
CA PRO A 184 -16.58 -10.26 -22.80
C PRO A 184 -15.23 -9.57 -23.08
N GLY A 185 -14.13 -10.24 -22.77
CA GLY A 185 -12.77 -9.73 -23.03
C GLY A 185 -12.04 -9.09 -21.83
N LYS A 186 -12.66 -9.01 -20.64
CA LYS A 186 -11.97 -8.64 -19.38
C LYS A 186 -12.35 -9.60 -18.26
N ASN A 187 -11.54 -10.63 -18.09
CA ASN A 187 -11.71 -11.61 -17.02
C ASN A 187 -10.81 -11.26 -15.84
N GLU A 188 -11.13 -10.16 -15.15
CA GLU A 188 -10.44 -9.82 -13.90
C GLU A 188 -11.03 -10.69 -12.77
N GLU A 189 -10.17 -11.39 -12.02
CA GLU A 189 -10.58 -12.17 -10.84
C GLU A 189 -10.47 -11.32 -9.59
N PHE A 190 -11.61 -11.12 -8.91
CA PHE A 190 -11.68 -10.34 -7.68
C PHE A 190 -12.57 -11.01 -6.64
N SER A 191 -12.21 -10.83 -5.37
CA SER A 191 -13.05 -11.16 -4.22
C SER A 191 -13.73 -9.91 -3.71
N ILE A 192 -15.06 -9.94 -3.58
CA ILE A 192 -15.83 -8.92 -2.88
C ILE A 192 -16.18 -9.42 -1.49
N MET A 193 -15.77 -8.65 -0.48
CA MET A 193 -16.24 -8.77 0.89
C MET A 193 -17.33 -7.75 1.15
N THR A 194 -18.48 -8.22 1.62
CA THR A 194 -19.58 -7.38 2.10
C THR A 194 -19.64 -7.42 3.63
N PHE A 195 -19.74 -6.24 4.26
CA PHE A 195 -19.93 -6.11 5.70
C PHE A 195 -20.61 -4.78 6.06
N TYR A 196 -21.03 -4.65 7.32
CA TYR A 196 -21.56 -3.41 7.89
C TYR A 196 -20.49 -2.79 8.80
N PRO A 197 -19.86 -1.66 8.42
CA PRO A 197 -18.85 -1.02 9.23
C PRO A 197 -19.43 -0.59 10.58
N LYS A 198 -18.58 -0.60 11.60
CA LYS A 198 -18.87 -0.10 12.94
C LYS A 198 -17.80 0.91 13.33
N PRO A 199 -18.07 1.81 14.30
CA PRO A 199 -17.05 2.76 14.77
C PRO A 199 -15.77 2.05 15.24
N GLU A 200 -15.88 0.88 15.86
CA GLU A 200 -14.76 0.05 16.32
C GLU A 200 -13.84 -0.47 15.19
N HIS A 201 -14.33 -0.50 13.94
CA HIS A 201 -13.52 -0.91 12.79
C HIS A 201 -12.61 0.22 12.26
N HIS A 202 -12.72 1.45 12.78
CA HIS A 202 -11.83 2.53 12.39
C HIS A 202 -10.38 2.23 12.78
N ASN A 203 -9.43 2.58 11.90
CA ASN A 203 -7.99 2.29 12.04
C ASN A 203 -7.63 0.79 12.11
N THR A 204 -8.59 -0.10 11.82
CA THR A 204 -8.33 -1.52 11.68
C THR A 204 -7.60 -1.81 10.37
N LYS A 205 -6.61 -2.70 10.41
CA LYS A 205 -5.88 -3.20 9.24
C LYS A 205 -6.66 -4.35 8.62
N LEU A 206 -7.14 -4.14 7.39
CA LEU A 206 -7.74 -5.17 6.55
C LEU A 206 -6.68 -5.68 5.57
N THR A 207 -6.38 -6.97 5.62
CA THR A 207 -5.40 -7.59 4.71
C THR A 207 -6.09 -8.54 3.76
N CYS A 208 -5.74 -8.44 2.47
CA CYS A 208 -6.09 -9.41 1.45
C CYS A 208 -4.83 -10.18 1.06
N THR A 209 -4.87 -11.50 1.24
CA THR A 209 -3.81 -12.42 0.86
C THR A 209 -4.26 -13.22 -0.35
N VAL A 210 -3.45 -13.25 -1.39
CA VAL A 210 -3.69 -13.98 -2.63
C VAL A 210 -2.65 -15.09 -2.75
N THR A 211 -3.11 -16.32 -2.96
CA THR A 211 -2.26 -17.48 -3.22
C THR A 211 -2.39 -17.89 -4.67
N LEU A 212 -1.35 -17.66 -5.48
CA LEU A 212 -1.30 -18.05 -6.89
C LEU A 212 -0.78 -19.48 -7.03
N GLN A 213 -1.48 -20.27 -7.86
CA GLN A 213 -1.14 -21.66 -8.16
C GLN A 213 -1.00 -22.56 -6.92
N GLY A 214 -1.62 -22.19 -5.79
CA GLY A 214 -1.50 -22.89 -4.52
C GLY A 214 -0.11 -22.82 -3.85
N ARG A 215 0.81 -21.98 -4.35
CA ARG A 215 2.21 -21.96 -3.87
C ARG A 215 2.80 -20.58 -3.62
N ILE A 216 2.49 -19.57 -4.44
CA ILE A 216 3.07 -18.22 -4.30
C ILE A 216 2.07 -17.36 -3.55
N GLN A 217 2.51 -16.73 -2.46
CA GLN A 217 1.66 -15.82 -1.69
C GLN A 217 2.11 -14.38 -1.85
N THR A 218 1.12 -13.49 -1.98
CA THR A 218 1.31 -12.03 -1.99
C THR A 218 0.13 -11.38 -1.29
N GLU A 219 0.36 -10.24 -0.63
CA GLU A 219 -0.66 -9.58 0.16
C GLU A 219 -0.59 -8.06 0.10
N SER A 220 -1.74 -7.44 0.37
CA SER A 220 -1.87 -6.01 0.56
C SER A 220 -2.72 -5.72 1.79
N THR A 221 -2.45 -4.59 2.45
CA THR A 221 -3.17 -4.15 3.64
C THR A 221 -3.71 -2.74 3.46
N ALA A 222 -4.98 -2.53 3.80
CA ALA A 222 -5.62 -1.23 3.85
C ALA A 222 -6.01 -0.88 5.30
N ILE A 223 -5.82 0.37 5.71
CA ILE A 223 -6.30 0.89 7.01
C ILE A 223 -7.68 1.51 6.80
N LEU A 224 -8.68 1.02 7.53
CA LEU A 224 -10.05 1.45 7.34
C LEU A 224 -10.36 2.79 8.00
N LYS A 225 -11.08 3.65 7.27
CA LYS A 225 -11.62 4.92 7.77
C LYS A 225 -13.13 4.84 7.80
N VAL A 226 -13.70 4.69 9.00
CA VAL A 226 -15.15 4.50 9.18
C VAL A 226 -15.76 5.75 9.77
N ARG A 227 -16.60 6.43 8.99
CA ARG A 227 -17.37 7.59 9.42
C ARG A 227 -18.48 7.15 10.37
N HIS A 228 -18.74 7.91 11.41
CA HIS A 228 -19.81 7.62 12.35
C HIS A 228 -20.36 8.90 12.99
N SER A 229 -21.60 8.81 13.48
CA SER A 229 -22.22 9.87 14.27
C SER A 229 -21.38 10.13 15.54
N PRO A 230 -21.40 11.36 16.08
CA PRO A 230 -20.64 11.67 17.28
C PRO A 230 -21.16 10.86 18.47
N VAL A 231 -20.25 10.49 19.36
CA VAL A 231 -20.50 9.83 20.63
C VAL A 231 -19.89 10.71 21.70
N ILE A 232 -20.69 11.19 22.66
CA ILE A 232 -20.17 11.91 23.82
C ILE A 232 -19.64 10.86 24.80
N LEU A 233 -18.40 11.04 25.25
CA LEU A 233 -17.72 10.10 26.14
C LEU A 233 -18.12 10.36 27.59
N ASN A 234 -18.17 9.30 28.39
CA ASN A 234 -18.49 9.36 29.83
C ASN A 234 -17.45 10.14 30.66
N SER A 235 -16.31 10.50 30.08
CA SER A 235 -15.33 11.41 30.68
C SER A 235 -15.80 12.87 30.70
N SER A 236 -16.92 13.17 30.05
CA SER A 236 -17.58 14.48 30.11
C SER A 236 -18.13 14.72 31.51
N ARG A 237 -17.81 15.88 32.10
CA ARG A 237 -18.13 16.18 33.49
C ARG A 237 -18.36 17.66 33.73
N CYS A 238 -19.19 17.96 34.72
CA CYS A 238 -19.44 19.30 35.22
C CYS A 238 -19.20 19.32 36.73
N PHE A 239 -18.52 20.33 37.23
CA PHE A 239 -18.31 20.52 38.65
C PHE A 239 -18.37 22.01 39.01
N VAL A 240 -18.77 22.28 40.24
CA VAL A 240 -18.81 23.64 40.81
C VAL A 240 -17.57 23.83 41.69
N TRP A 241 -16.84 24.91 41.46
CA TRP A 241 -15.72 25.35 42.29
C TRP A 241 -16.01 26.77 42.80
N GLY A 242 -16.34 26.89 44.09
CA GLY A 242 -16.82 28.16 44.65
C GLY A 242 -18.09 28.63 43.93
N ASP A 243 -18.05 29.81 43.32
CA ASP A 243 -19.15 30.40 42.53
C ASP A 243 -18.99 30.18 41.00
N GLU A 244 -18.07 29.30 40.58
CA GLU A 244 -17.79 29.02 39.17
C GLU A 244 -18.19 27.60 38.77
N LEU A 245 -18.99 27.48 37.70
CA LEU A 245 -19.33 26.21 37.07
C LEU A 245 -18.33 25.93 35.94
N SER A 246 -17.64 24.80 36.04
CA SER A 246 -16.71 24.31 35.02
C SER A 246 -17.22 23.01 34.43
N CYS A 247 -17.45 23.01 33.12
CA CYS A 247 -17.90 21.83 32.38
C CYS A 247 -16.93 21.47 31.26
N MET A 248 -16.68 20.18 31.09
CA MET A 248 -15.91 19.62 30.00
C MET A 248 -16.78 18.59 29.28
N CYS A 249 -16.94 18.75 27.98
CA CYS A 249 -17.57 17.78 27.10
C CYS A 249 -16.55 17.22 26.13
N VAL A 250 -16.45 15.90 26.09
CA VAL A 250 -15.54 15.16 25.21
C VAL A 250 -16.38 14.32 24.25
N SER A 251 -16.19 14.49 22.95
CA SER A 251 -16.95 13.75 21.95
C SER A 251 -16.06 13.22 20.84
N SER A 252 -16.26 11.94 20.50
CA SER A 252 -15.60 11.24 19.40
C SER A 252 -16.53 11.15 18.20
N GLY A 253 -16.05 11.44 17.00
CA GLY A 253 -16.84 11.39 15.77
C GLY A 253 -15.96 11.52 14.54
N LEU A 254 -16.32 10.83 13.46
CA LEU A 254 -15.68 11.00 12.16
C LEU A 254 -16.75 11.29 11.09
N PRO A 255 -16.77 12.48 10.46
CA PRO A 255 -15.86 13.62 10.63
C PRO A 255 -15.91 14.25 12.03
N LEU A 256 -14.88 15.03 12.37
CA LEU A 256 -14.72 15.70 13.66
C LEU A 256 -16.01 16.43 14.06
N PRO A 257 -16.55 16.18 15.27
CA PRO A 257 -17.77 16.83 15.71
C PRO A 257 -17.54 18.25 16.23
N LYS A 258 -18.55 19.10 16.02
CA LYS A 258 -18.66 20.42 16.65
C LYS A 258 -19.50 20.29 17.92
N ILE A 259 -18.91 20.68 19.05
CA ILE A 259 -19.59 20.73 20.35
C ILE A 259 -20.23 22.11 20.53
N SER A 260 -21.43 22.11 21.10
CA SER A 260 -22.21 23.29 21.43
C SER A 260 -22.94 23.11 22.75
N TRP A 261 -23.23 24.22 23.40
CA TRP A 261 -23.84 24.29 24.73
C TRP A 261 -25.12 25.12 24.65
N PRO A 262 -26.30 24.51 24.38
CA PRO A 262 -27.50 25.23 23.98
C PRO A 262 -28.10 26.13 25.05
N LYS A 263 -27.94 25.77 26.33
CA LYS A 263 -28.55 26.46 27.48
C LYS A 263 -27.67 27.58 28.06
N LEU A 264 -26.62 28.01 27.36
CA LEU A 264 -25.59 28.89 27.90
C LEU A 264 -25.50 30.24 27.19
N ASN A 265 -25.37 31.31 27.99
CA ASN A 265 -25.37 32.70 27.54
C ASN A 265 -23.98 33.15 27.04
N SER A 266 -23.95 34.28 26.33
CA SER A 266 -22.77 34.83 25.63
C SER A 266 -21.59 35.28 26.51
N THR A 267 -21.72 35.27 27.84
CA THR A 267 -20.65 35.64 28.81
C THR A 267 -19.75 34.45 29.20
N THR A 268 -19.92 33.30 28.56
CA THR A 268 -19.22 32.05 28.88
C THR A 268 -17.80 32.04 28.31
N LYS A 269 -16.78 31.79 29.14
CA LYS A 269 -15.43 31.51 28.63
C LYS A 269 -15.42 30.11 28.03
N HIS A 270 -14.97 29.97 26.79
CA HIS A 270 -14.97 28.70 26.06
C HIS A 270 -13.58 28.39 25.49
N CYS A 271 -13.08 27.19 25.78
CA CYS A 271 -11.85 26.63 25.23
C CYS A 271 -12.19 25.35 24.48
N SER A 272 -11.64 25.16 23.28
CA SER A 272 -11.79 23.91 22.52
C SER A 272 -10.45 23.32 22.13
N ALA A 273 -10.35 22.00 22.21
CA ALA A 273 -9.19 21.25 21.77
C ALA A 273 -9.63 20.07 20.88
N VAL A 274 -8.73 19.60 20.03
CA VAL A 274 -8.99 18.52 19.08
C VAL A 274 -7.84 17.52 19.17
N SER A 275 -8.12 16.21 19.06
CA SER A 275 -7.07 15.20 19.01
C SER A 275 -6.25 15.28 17.72
N THR A 276 -5.02 14.78 17.77
CA THR A 276 -4.12 14.73 16.60
C THR A 276 -4.73 14.01 15.38
N GLU A 277 -5.59 13.02 15.61
CA GLU A 277 -6.28 12.27 14.56
C GLU A 277 -7.56 12.95 14.04
N ASN A 278 -7.95 14.11 14.59
CA ASN A 278 -9.18 14.83 14.25
C ASN A 278 -10.47 14.00 14.39
N ILE A 279 -10.52 13.15 15.42
CA ILE A 279 -11.70 12.32 15.74
C ILE A 279 -12.33 12.77 17.05
N ILE A 280 -11.54 13.28 18.00
CA ILE A 280 -12.02 13.69 19.32
C ILE A 280 -12.03 15.22 19.37
N SER A 281 -13.19 15.79 19.69
CA SER A 281 -13.37 17.19 20.05
C SER A 281 -13.57 17.29 21.56
N ILE A 282 -12.92 18.27 22.18
CA ILE A 282 -13.06 18.63 23.59
C ILE A 282 -13.51 20.08 23.65
N SER A 283 -14.56 20.35 24.42
CA SER A 283 -15.02 21.71 24.71
C SER A 283 -15.09 21.89 26.22
N HIS A 284 -14.36 22.86 26.72
CA HIS A 284 -14.37 23.31 28.11
C HIS A 284 -15.07 24.66 28.17
N ILE A 285 -15.94 24.82 29.16
CA ILE A 285 -16.63 26.06 29.46
C ILE A 285 -16.50 26.40 30.94
N SER A 286 -16.41 27.69 31.21
CA SER A 286 -16.35 28.25 32.56
C SER A 286 -17.32 29.42 32.70
N ILE A 287 -18.15 29.37 33.73
CA ILE A 287 -19.24 30.33 33.95
C ILE A 287 -19.24 30.78 35.41
N ALA A 288 -19.05 32.07 35.64
CA ALA A 288 -19.09 32.66 36.97
C ALA A 288 -20.53 33.04 37.38
N GLY A 289 -20.87 32.87 38.66
CA GLY A 289 -22.14 33.34 39.25
C GLY A 289 -23.34 32.43 38.95
N LEU A 290 -23.11 31.15 38.65
CA LEU A 290 -24.16 30.19 38.29
C LEU A 290 -24.17 28.94 39.18
N SER A 291 -24.03 29.12 40.50
CA SER A 291 -24.19 28.07 41.51
C SER A 291 -25.60 27.45 41.56
N GLU A 292 -26.60 28.09 40.94
CA GLU A 292 -28.02 27.68 40.91
C GLU A 292 -28.52 27.14 39.54
N LEU A 293 -27.63 26.80 38.60
CA LEU A 293 -28.07 26.11 37.37
C LEU A 293 -28.76 24.78 37.76
N GLY A 294 -29.80 24.39 37.01
CA GLY A 294 -30.46 23.10 37.22
C GLY A 294 -29.46 21.95 37.28
N ALA A 295 -29.83 20.84 37.92
CA ALA A 295 -28.95 19.71 38.23
C ALA A 295 -28.12 19.14 37.05
N THR A 296 -28.45 19.50 35.81
CA THR A 296 -27.78 19.03 34.58
C THR A 296 -27.45 20.15 33.60
N VAL A 297 -26.31 19.98 32.90
CA VAL A 297 -25.91 20.81 31.76
C VAL A 297 -25.96 19.98 30.48
N GLU A 298 -26.62 20.49 29.44
CA GLU A 298 -26.73 19.79 28.16
C GLU A 298 -25.54 20.11 27.26
N CYS A 299 -24.78 19.07 26.87
CA CYS A 299 -23.79 19.14 25.81
C CYS A 299 -24.39 18.55 24.52
N VAL A 300 -24.27 19.26 23.40
CA VAL A 300 -24.69 18.79 22.08
C VAL A 300 -23.48 18.68 21.16
N SER A 301 -23.29 17.51 20.57
CA SER A 301 -22.20 17.21 19.65
C SER A 301 -22.74 16.83 18.28
N LYS A 302 -22.28 17.50 17.22
CA LYS A 302 -22.81 17.36 15.86
C LYS A 302 -21.72 17.22 14.82
N ASN A 303 -21.87 16.29 13.89
CA ASN A 303 -21.09 16.22 12.66
C ASN A 303 -22.00 16.04 11.43
N LEU A 304 -21.41 15.79 10.27
CA LEU A 304 -22.14 15.55 9.02
C LEU A 304 -22.93 14.23 8.99
N ILE A 305 -22.64 13.29 9.88
CA ILE A 305 -23.35 11.99 9.97
C ILE A 305 -24.54 12.08 10.92
N GLY A 306 -24.42 12.82 12.01
CA GLY A 306 -25.50 12.91 12.99
C GLY A 306 -25.24 13.88 14.13
N THR A 307 -26.16 13.87 15.09
CA THR A 307 -26.12 14.70 16.29
C THR A 307 -26.42 13.82 17.50
N THR A 308 -25.66 14.02 18.58
CA THR A 308 -25.90 13.39 19.87
C THR A 308 -25.93 14.46 20.96
N LYS A 309 -26.62 14.15 22.06
CA LYS A 309 -26.72 15.04 23.21
C LYS A 309 -26.58 14.25 24.50
N MET A 310 -25.99 14.88 25.51
CA MET A 310 -25.81 14.30 26.83
C MET A 310 -26.11 15.35 27.89
N GLU A 311 -26.94 14.98 28.86
CA GLU A 311 -27.15 15.76 30.07
C GLU A 311 -26.11 15.35 31.12
N ILE A 312 -25.17 16.25 31.40
CA ILE A 312 -24.07 16.03 32.32
C ILE A 312 -24.52 16.51 33.70
N GLN A 313 -24.49 15.60 34.68
CA GLN A 313 -24.84 15.93 36.08
C GLN A 313 -23.79 16.86 36.68
N VAL A 314 -24.25 17.90 37.38
CA VAL A 314 -23.38 18.84 38.07
C VAL A 314 -22.96 18.24 39.41
N GLN A 315 -21.66 18.02 39.58
CA GLN A 315 -21.10 17.56 40.85
C GLN A 315 -20.80 18.76 41.74
N HIS A 316 -21.56 18.89 42.83
CA HIS A 316 -21.22 19.80 43.91
C HIS A 316 -20.18 19.12 44.79
N HIS A 317 -19.02 19.75 44.98
CA HIS A 317 -18.08 19.29 45.99
C HIS A 317 -18.73 19.45 47.37
N ALA A 318 -19.22 18.35 47.94
CA ALA A 318 -19.41 18.19 49.39
C ALA A 318 -18.24 17.38 49.93
N GLU A 319 -17.03 17.88 49.74
CA GLU A 319 -15.87 17.35 50.44
C GLU A 319 -14.95 18.53 50.72
N ASN A 320 -14.84 18.84 52.00
CA ASN A 320 -13.90 19.79 52.58
C ASN A 320 -12.57 19.62 51.83
N PRO A 321 -11.98 20.67 51.23
CA PRO A 321 -10.57 20.58 50.91
C PRO A 321 -9.93 20.25 52.25
N GLN A 322 -9.39 19.04 52.38
CA GLN A 322 -8.44 18.77 53.42
C GLN A 322 -7.43 19.89 53.22
N GLU A 323 -7.41 20.87 54.12
CA GLU A 323 -6.37 21.86 54.15
C GLU A 323 -5.10 21.03 54.17
N ILE A 324 -4.43 20.92 53.03
CA ILE A 324 -3.02 20.63 53.02
C ILE A 324 -2.45 21.88 53.67
N SER A 325 -2.40 21.86 55.00
CA SER A 325 -1.62 22.79 55.78
C SER A 325 -0.19 22.57 55.31
N CYS A 326 0.22 23.32 54.29
CA CYS A 326 1.61 23.57 54.02
C CYS A 326 2.13 24.47 55.14
N SER A 327 2.16 23.95 56.37
CA SER A 327 3.02 24.46 57.42
C SER A 327 4.43 23.98 57.11
N LEU A 328 5.03 24.60 56.10
CA LEU A 328 6.47 24.48 55.83
C LEU A 328 7.22 25.29 56.91
N SER A 329 7.15 24.83 58.16
CA SER A 329 7.96 25.37 59.25
C SER A 329 8.19 24.32 60.32
N THR A 330 8.72 23.16 59.94
CA THR A 330 9.47 22.33 60.90
C THR A 330 10.95 22.49 60.59
N PRO A 331 11.74 23.15 61.46
CA PRO A 331 13.18 23.35 61.28
C PRO A 331 13.95 22.06 60.99
N TRP A 332 13.39 20.93 61.41
CA TRP A 332 13.99 19.60 61.37
C TRP A 332 14.21 19.10 59.93
N ILE A 333 13.36 19.46 58.96
CA ILE A 333 13.55 19.04 57.55
C ILE A 333 14.74 19.77 56.91
N LEU A 334 14.96 21.04 57.25
CA LEU A 334 16.15 21.79 56.80
C LEU A 334 17.41 21.25 57.47
N PHE A 335 17.33 20.87 58.75
CA PHE A 335 18.44 20.22 59.45
C PHE A 335 18.78 18.85 58.86
N THR A 336 17.79 18.01 58.52
CA THR A 336 18.07 16.70 57.90
C THR A 336 18.64 16.86 56.50
N LEU A 337 18.10 17.76 55.67
CA LEU A 337 18.62 18.01 54.32
C LEU A 337 20.06 18.54 54.37
N SER A 338 20.34 19.49 55.29
CA SER A 338 21.68 20.02 55.50
C SER A 338 22.66 18.97 56.02
N PHE A 339 22.24 18.13 56.97
CA PHE A 339 23.07 17.04 57.49
C PHE A 339 23.42 16.04 56.39
N VAL A 340 22.46 15.64 55.56
CA VAL A 340 22.69 14.71 54.45
C VAL A 340 23.65 15.30 53.41
N LEU A 341 23.47 16.57 53.03
CA LEU A 341 24.39 17.27 52.12
C LEU A 341 25.82 17.35 52.67
N ASN A 342 25.97 17.65 53.96
CA ASN A 342 27.28 17.71 54.61
C ASN A 342 27.96 16.33 54.71
N VAL A 343 27.21 15.26 54.98
CA VAL A 343 27.73 13.88 54.97
C VAL A 343 28.20 13.47 53.57
N ILE A 344 27.41 13.78 52.53
CA ILE A 344 27.81 13.53 51.14
C ILE A 344 29.09 14.28 50.80
N PHE A 345 29.16 15.58 51.13
CA PHE A 345 30.34 16.40 50.87
C PHE A 345 31.59 15.87 51.60
N ALA A 346 31.46 15.49 52.86
CA ALA A 346 32.55 14.88 53.63
C ALA A 346 33.01 13.55 53.00
N SER A 347 32.07 12.70 52.57
CA SER A 347 32.40 11.44 51.89
C SER A 347 33.16 11.68 50.58
N CYS A 348 32.74 12.68 49.78
CA CYS A 348 33.43 13.06 48.55
C CYS A 348 34.84 13.59 48.83
N LEU A 349 35.02 14.42 49.86
CA LEU A 349 36.35 14.90 50.25
C LEU A 349 37.26 13.77 50.74
N ILE A 350 36.73 12.78 51.45
CA ILE A 350 37.49 11.59 51.84
C ILE A 350 37.93 10.79 50.62
N VAL A 351 37.04 10.61 49.63
CA VAL A 351 37.38 9.91 48.38
C VAL A 351 38.43 10.67 47.58
N VAL A 352 38.31 11.99 47.45
CA VAL A 352 39.30 12.83 46.74
C VAL A 352 40.65 12.80 47.45
N ARG A 353 40.69 12.96 48.77
CA ARG A 353 41.94 12.86 49.56
C ARG A 353 42.55 11.46 49.53
N ARG A 354 41.74 10.40 49.45
CA ARG A 354 42.24 9.04 49.20
C ARG A 354 42.86 8.95 47.80
N ARG A 355 42.22 9.49 46.77
CA ARG A 355 42.79 9.52 45.40
C ARG A 355 44.12 10.28 45.33
N GLU A 356 44.25 11.42 46.02
CA GLU A 356 45.53 12.15 46.09
C GLU A 356 46.65 11.33 46.77
N LYS A 357 46.34 10.51 47.78
CA LYS A 357 47.33 9.65 48.45
C LYS A 357 47.78 8.42 47.62
N TYR A 358 47.04 8.04 46.58
CA TYR A 358 47.37 6.90 45.70
C TYR A 358 48.00 7.31 44.36
N MET A 359 48.17 8.60 44.08
CA MET A 359 48.90 9.10 42.91
C MET A 359 50.27 9.66 43.35
N LYS A 360 51.24 8.77 43.55
CA LYS A 360 52.68 9.10 43.42
C LYS A 360 53.05 9.06 41.93
N PRO A 361 54.00 9.89 41.47
CA PRO A 361 54.28 10.07 40.04
C PRO A 361 54.84 8.78 39.44
N VAL A 362 54.25 8.33 38.33
CA VAL A 362 54.76 7.21 37.52
C VAL A 362 55.64 7.78 36.43
N ASP A 363 56.81 7.18 36.30
CA ASP A 363 57.96 7.49 35.45
C ASP A 363 57.61 7.49 33.94
N ASP A 364 58.09 8.50 33.22
CA ASP A 364 57.61 8.96 31.90
C ASP A 364 58.42 8.35 30.74
N ASN A 365 58.64 7.01 30.75
CA ASN A 365 59.59 6.39 29.81
C ASN A 365 59.12 5.12 29.07
N HIS A 366 57.82 4.83 29.00
CA HIS A 366 57.33 3.62 28.30
C HIS A 366 56.27 3.83 27.21
N VAL A 367 55.96 5.08 26.82
CA VAL A 367 54.91 5.34 25.80
C VAL A 367 55.46 5.58 24.39
N TYR A 368 56.77 5.79 24.20
CA TYR A 368 57.33 6.08 22.87
C TYR A 368 57.79 4.86 22.06
N MET A 369 57.88 3.65 22.63
CA MET A 369 58.40 2.47 21.91
C MET A 369 57.32 1.61 21.22
N THR A 370 56.03 1.87 21.47
CA THR A 370 54.94 1.04 20.93
C THR A 370 54.28 1.67 19.69
N ALA A 371 54.52 2.95 19.43
CA ALA A 371 53.97 3.66 18.26
C ALA A 371 54.82 3.49 16.99
N MET A 372 56.15 3.45 17.08
CA MET A 372 57.01 3.28 15.89
C MET A 372 56.97 1.89 15.27
N LYS A 373 56.66 0.83 16.04
CA LYS A 373 56.68 -0.55 15.53
C LYS A 373 55.47 -0.93 14.67
N ARG A 374 54.41 -0.08 14.64
CA ARG A 374 53.19 -0.32 13.86
C ARG A 374 53.23 0.35 12.48
N GLU A 375 54.07 1.36 12.27
CA GLU A 375 54.17 2.08 10.99
C GLU A 375 55.24 1.51 10.03
N GLU A 376 56.26 0.79 10.53
CA GLU A 376 57.26 0.14 9.66
C GLU A 376 56.73 -1.10 8.93
N SER A 377 55.72 -1.81 9.44
CA SER A 377 55.22 -3.05 8.81
C SER A 377 54.20 -2.84 7.68
N VAL A 378 53.86 -1.58 7.36
CA VAL A 378 52.86 -1.25 6.32
C VAL A 378 53.53 -0.73 5.03
N TYR A 379 54.81 -0.35 5.07
CA TYR A 379 55.55 0.11 3.89
C TYR A 379 56.47 -0.93 3.22
N GLU A 380 56.74 -2.09 3.85
CA GLU A 380 57.55 -3.16 3.22
C GLU A 380 56.75 -4.14 2.35
N THR A 381 55.42 -4.14 2.38
CA THR A 381 54.60 -5.09 1.57
C THR A 381 54.23 -4.58 0.17
N ILE A 382 54.76 -3.42 -0.27
CA ILE A 382 54.54 -2.87 -1.64
C ILE A 382 55.84 -2.87 -2.49
N LYS A 383 56.95 -3.38 -1.96
CA LYS A 383 58.16 -3.63 -2.77
C LYS A 383 58.81 -4.95 -2.35
N THR A 384 58.24 -6.07 -2.80
CA THR A 384 58.97 -7.17 -3.46
C THR A 384 58.05 -8.38 -3.65
N GLN A 385 57.90 -8.74 -4.93
CA GLN A 385 57.55 -10.05 -5.50
C GLN A 385 56.08 -10.42 -5.68
#